data_AF-A0A929IEV5-F1
#
_entry.id   AF-A0A929IEV5-F1
#
_cell.length_a   1.000
_cell.length_b   1.000
_cell.length_c   1.000
_cell.angle_alpha   90.00
_cell.angle_beta   90.00
_cell.angle_gamma   90.00
#
_symmetry.space_group_name_H-M   'P 1'
#
loop_
_entity.id
_entity.type
_entity.pdbx_description
1 polymer ?
#
loop_
_entity_poly.entity_id
_entity_poly.type
_entity_poly.pdbx_seq_one_letter_code
_entity_poly.pdbx_strand_id
1 'polypeptide(L)'
;MGTVHQRPAILGFISKLIPKLSDAGVTHIGLEIASDQQPNIDRFMKQETPLADIGIFPIIDCPEYRCLFEVIRNHGVEAVALDLPFSMWESGYTRDNWIAKNISTIFDENPQAKIFVIVGSLHTLKKVEWLTTPHNARSYIRGYLSEYQPHLKVCSIAASIDNPSKQADSGKVAGKSRKPVAVDAKDLDLDLTLLKILAIKPIPTHEAVDAVIVY
;
A
#
# COMPACT_ATOMS: atom_id res chain seq x y z
N MET A 1 -3.33 0.06 0.49
CA MET A 1 -3.54 0.76 -0.79
C MET A 1 -2.25 0.72 -1.59
N GLY A 2 -2.37 0.23 -2.82
CA GLY A 2 -1.30 0.09 -3.79
C GLY A 2 -1.08 1.39 -4.55
N THR A 3 0.17 1.79 -4.69
CA THR A 3 0.57 3.00 -5.42
C THR A 3 1.61 2.68 -6.47
N VAL A 4 1.65 3.52 -7.52
CA VAL A 4 2.84 3.63 -8.37
C VAL A 4 3.79 4.60 -7.67
N HIS A 5 5.03 4.18 -7.44
CA HIS A 5 6.01 4.97 -6.71
C HIS A 5 6.30 6.32 -7.37
N GLN A 6 6.64 7.31 -6.53
CA GLN A 6 7.04 8.66 -6.94
C GLN A 6 6.06 9.35 -7.90
N ARG A 7 4.75 9.11 -7.73
CA ARG A 7 3.70 9.80 -8.49
C ARG A 7 3.09 10.93 -7.63
N PRO A 8 3.34 12.21 -7.95
CA PRO A 8 2.86 13.32 -7.13
C PRO A 8 1.35 13.34 -6.93
N ALA A 9 0.55 12.95 -7.93
CA ALA A 9 -0.91 12.97 -7.82
C ALA A 9 -1.47 11.99 -6.78
N ILE A 10 -0.98 10.74 -6.74
CA ILE A 10 -1.40 9.77 -5.72
C ILE A 10 -0.88 10.14 -4.33
N LEU A 11 0.35 10.66 -4.22
CA LEU A 11 0.91 11.11 -2.95
C LEU A 11 0.16 12.34 -2.42
N GLY A 12 -0.19 13.28 -3.29
CA GLY A 12 -1.04 14.42 -2.96
C GLY A 12 -2.47 14.02 -2.59
N PHE A 13 -3.02 12.97 -3.20
CA PHE A 13 -4.29 12.38 -2.77
C PHE A 13 -4.18 11.76 -1.38
N ILE A 14 -3.15 10.95 -1.13
CA ILE A 14 -2.88 10.32 0.18
C ILE A 14 -2.73 11.38 1.27
N SER A 15 -1.95 12.43 1.02
CA SER A 15 -1.75 13.55 1.94
C SER A 15 -3.09 14.16 2.38
N LYS A 16 -4.06 14.30 1.47
CA LYS A 16 -5.41 14.78 1.78
C LYS A 16 -6.33 13.73 2.41
N LEU A 17 -6.00 12.45 2.28
CA LEU A 17 -6.77 11.33 2.81
C LEU A 17 -6.40 11.05 4.27
N ILE A 18 -5.13 11.14 4.66
CA ILE A 18 -4.64 10.87 6.03
C ILE A 18 -5.44 11.62 7.11
N PRO A 19 -5.72 12.93 7.00
CA PRO A 19 -6.55 13.63 7.99
C PRO A 19 -7.93 13.00 8.17
N LYS A 20 -8.59 12.64 7.05
CA LYS A 20 -9.92 12.00 7.07
C LYS A 20 -9.88 10.59 7.64
N LEU A 21 -8.78 9.88 7.42
CA LEU A 21 -8.57 8.57 8.02
C LEU A 21 -8.42 8.69 9.54
N SER A 22 -7.64 9.67 10.01
CA SER A 22 -7.51 10.00 11.44
C SER A 22 -8.89 10.32 12.04
N ASP A 23 -9.67 11.20 11.41
CA ASP A 23 -11.05 11.53 11.84
C ASP A 23 -11.98 10.30 11.87
N ALA A 24 -11.75 9.31 11.00
CA ALA A 24 -12.49 8.04 10.96
C ALA A 24 -11.96 6.99 11.98
N GLY A 25 -10.98 7.35 12.79
CA GLY A 25 -10.38 6.53 13.84
C GLY A 25 -9.32 5.54 13.35
N VAL A 26 -8.69 5.78 12.18
CA VAL A 26 -7.45 5.07 11.80
C VAL A 26 -6.37 5.43 12.82
N THR A 27 -5.75 4.41 13.41
CA THR A 27 -4.74 4.57 14.46
C THR A 27 -3.32 4.52 13.90
N HIS A 28 -3.10 3.78 12.81
CA HIS A 28 -1.76 3.60 12.23
C HIS A 28 -1.76 3.84 10.72
N ILE A 29 -0.68 4.46 10.24
CA ILE A 29 -0.32 4.56 8.84
C ILE A 29 0.93 3.69 8.60
N GLY A 30 0.74 2.57 7.93
CA GLY A 30 1.82 1.66 7.55
C GLY A 30 2.50 2.12 6.27
N LEU A 31 3.83 2.14 6.27
CA LEU A 31 4.67 2.61 5.17
C LEU A 31 5.60 1.49 4.69
N GLU A 32 5.81 1.40 3.37
CA GLU A 32 6.78 0.49 2.75
C GLU A 32 8.23 0.97 2.98
N ILE A 33 8.63 1.04 4.25
CA ILE A 33 9.95 1.45 4.70
C ILE A 33 10.52 0.32 5.54
N ALA A 34 11.80 0.04 5.38
CA ALA A 34 12.50 -0.98 6.14
C ALA A 34 12.23 -0.80 7.65
N SER A 35 11.79 -1.86 8.32
CA SER A 35 11.35 -1.81 9.72
C SER A 35 12.47 -1.44 10.69
N ASP A 36 13.74 -1.58 10.28
CA ASP A 36 14.90 -1.09 11.03
C ASP A 36 15.00 0.45 11.09
N GLN A 37 14.20 1.17 10.29
CA GLN A 37 14.08 2.62 10.34
C GLN A 37 13.04 3.12 11.35
N GLN A 38 12.26 2.24 12.00
CA GLN A 38 11.26 2.66 12.99
C GLN A 38 11.84 3.60 14.06
N PRO A 39 13.04 3.36 14.64
CA PRO A 39 13.62 4.30 15.61
C PRO A 39 13.91 5.70 15.05
N ASN A 40 14.16 5.83 13.74
CA ASN A 40 14.34 7.14 13.09
C ASN A 40 12.98 7.84 12.89
N ILE A 41 11.96 7.07 12.53
CA ILE A 41 10.58 7.55 12.42
C ILE A 41 10.11 8.07 13.78
N ASP A 42 10.28 7.29 14.85
CA ASP A 42 9.84 7.65 16.19
C ASP A 42 10.48 8.95 16.69
N ARG A 43 11.80 9.09 16.47
CA ARG A 43 12.54 10.32 16.82
C ARG A 43 12.06 11.52 16.01
N PHE A 44 11.76 11.35 14.72
CA PHE A 44 11.15 12.42 13.92
C PHE A 44 9.75 12.81 14.41
N MET A 45 8.92 11.82 14.76
CA MET A 45 7.57 12.06 15.30
C MET A 45 7.60 12.83 16.61
N LYS A 46 8.60 12.56 17.46
CA LYS A 46 8.89 13.30 18.71
C LYS A 46 9.62 14.63 18.52
N GLN A 47 9.91 15.01 17.27
CA GLN A 47 10.65 16.23 16.92
C GLN A 47 12.10 16.26 17.44
N GLU A 48 12.69 15.10 17.69
CA GLU A 48 14.07 14.95 18.20
C GLU A 48 15.12 14.96 17.08
N THR A 49 14.73 14.59 15.85
CA THR A 49 15.61 14.52 14.67
C THR A 49 14.92 15.07 13.42
N PRO A 50 15.68 15.56 12.43
CA PRO A 50 15.11 16.00 11.15
C PRO A 50 14.62 14.82 10.31
N LEU A 51 13.67 15.10 9.40
CA LEU A 51 13.14 14.11 8.46
C LEU A 51 14.20 13.46 7.57
N ALA A 52 15.31 14.16 7.32
CA ALA A 52 16.43 13.68 6.52
C ALA A 52 17.11 12.43 7.11
N ASP A 53 17.00 12.21 8.42
CA ASP A 53 17.63 11.09 9.12
C ASP A 53 16.88 9.77 8.91
N ILE A 54 15.66 9.81 8.37
CA ILE A 54 14.91 8.61 7.99
C ILE A 54 15.47 8.10 6.67
N GLY A 55 16.08 6.91 6.70
CA GLY A 55 16.51 6.19 5.51
C GLY A 55 15.30 5.68 4.72
N ILE A 56 15.19 6.09 3.46
CA ILE A 56 14.09 5.68 2.57
C ILE A 56 14.71 5.11 1.30
N PHE A 57 14.15 4.02 0.78
CA PHE A 57 14.69 3.41 -0.43
C PHE A 57 14.51 4.34 -1.64
N PRO A 58 15.52 4.50 -2.52
CA PRO A 58 15.44 5.45 -3.63
C PRO A 58 14.26 5.21 -4.57
N ILE A 59 13.68 4.01 -4.63
CA ILE A 59 12.51 3.74 -5.49
C ILE A 59 11.25 4.48 -5.02
N ILE A 60 11.13 4.80 -3.73
CA ILE A 60 9.99 5.51 -3.15
C ILE A 60 10.36 6.91 -2.63
N ASP A 61 11.64 7.15 -2.38
CA ASP A 61 12.12 8.42 -1.83
C ASP A 61 11.92 9.57 -2.82
N CYS A 62 10.98 10.45 -2.49
CA CYS A 62 10.70 11.68 -3.21
C CYS A 62 10.15 12.73 -2.23
N PRO A 63 10.21 14.03 -2.56
CA PRO A 63 9.73 15.10 -1.69
C PRO A 63 8.29 14.88 -1.24
N GLU A 64 7.40 14.49 -2.14
CA GLU A 64 5.99 14.27 -1.84
C GLU A 64 5.75 13.09 -0.90
N TYR A 65 6.57 12.03 -0.98
CA TYR A 65 6.49 10.91 -0.06
C TYR A 65 7.01 11.30 1.32
N ARG A 66 8.12 12.05 1.38
CA ARG A 66 8.65 12.60 2.63
C ARG A 66 7.65 13.52 3.32
N CYS A 67 6.93 14.37 2.58
CA CYS A 67 5.87 15.22 3.13
C CYS A 67 4.76 14.43 3.85
N LEU A 68 4.54 13.15 3.54
CA LEU A 68 3.53 12.34 4.26
C LEU A 68 3.85 12.22 5.75
N PHE A 69 5.12 12.20 6.15
CA PHE A 69 5.52 12.12 7.55
C PHE A 69 5.06 13.32 8.36
N GLU A 70 5.16 14.52 7.80
CA GLU A 70 4.66 15.74 8.46
C GLU A 70 3.14 15.70 8.58
N VAL A 71 2.44 15.25 7.54
CA VAL A 71 0.98 15.09 7.56
C VAL A 71 0.56 14.10 8.64
N ILE A 72 1.23 12.95 8.72
CA ILE A 72 0.98 11.91 9.73
C ILE A 72 1.16 12.50 11.13
N ARG A 73 2.33 13.11 11.40
CA ARG A 73 2.65 13.72 12.70
C ARG A 73 1.60 14.73 13.14
N ASN A 74 1.16 15.59 12.22
CA ASN A 74 0.21 16.66 12.52
C ASN A 74 -1.22 16.16 12.81
N HIS A 75 -1.54 14.90 12.50
CA HIS A 75 -2.87 14.32 12.69
C HIS A 75 -2.89 13.18 13.72
N GLY A 76 -1.81 13.02 14.49
CA GLY A 76 -1.76 12.14 15.67
C GLY A 76 -1.96 10.65 15.37
N VAL A 77 -1.70 10.21 14.13
CA VAL A 77 -1.69 8.79 13.77
C VAL A 77 -0.27 8.24 13.83
N GLU A 78 -0.13 6.98 14.22
CA GLU A 78 1.19 6.36 14.35
C GLU A 78 1.75 5.97 12.99
N ALA A 79 2.98 6.38 12.66
CA ALA A 79 3.65 5.89 11.45
C ALA A 79 4.43 4.62 11.76
N VAL A 80 4.23 3.60 10.94
CA VAL A 80 4.91 2.30 11.11
C VAL A 80 5.65 1.90 9.84
N ALA A 81 6.94 1.61 9.97
CA ALA A 81 7.78 1.01 8.94
C ALA A 81 7.54 -0.50 8.89
N LEU A 82 7.02 -0.99 7.77
CA LEU A 82 6.55 -2.38 7.66
C LEU A 82 7.47 -3.30 6.84
N ASP A 83 8.37 -2.76 6.04
CA ASP A 83 9.09 -3.53 5.03
C ASP A 83 10.32 -4.26 5.61
N LEU A 84 10.81 -5.26 4.87
CA LEU A 84 11.94 -6.08 5.25
C LEU A 84 13.23 -5.25 5.31
N PRO A 85 13.97 -5.26 6.44
CA PRO A 85 15.30 -4.66 6.54
C PRO A 85 16.23 -5.13 5.44
N PHE A 86 17.06 -4.22 4.91
CA PHE A 86 18.00 -4.54 3.82
C PHE A 86 18.97 -5.66 4.21
N SER A 87 19.43 -5.66 5.47
CA SER A 87 20.29 -6.69 6.03
C SER A 87 19.66 -8.10 6.02
N MET A 88 18.34 -8.20 5.80
CA MET A 88 17.59 -9.44 5.81
C MET A 88 17.11 -9.89 4.43
N TRP A 89 17.50 -9.23 3.34
CA TRP A 89 17.02 -9.61 2.00
C TRP A 89 17.44 -11.02 1.56
N GLU A 90 18.51 -11.57 2.12
CA GLU A 90 18.99 -12.93 1.86
C GLU A 90 18.49 -13.97 2.88
N SER A 91 17.67 -13.55 3.85
CA SER A 91 17.23 -14.39 4.97
C SER A 91 16.15 -15.44 4.63
N GLY A 92 15.73 -15.51 3.37
CA GLY A 92 14.63 -16.37 2.91
C GLY A 92 13.22 -15.83 3.20
N TYR A 93 13.10 -14.72 3.95
CA TYR A 93 11.83 -14.00 4.08
C TYR A 93 11.48 -13.25 2.79
N THR A 94 10.20 -13.28 2.42
CA THR A 94 9.67 -12.35 1.41
C THR A 94 9.28 -11.03 2.07
N ARG A 95 9.39 -9.92 1.32
CA ARG A 95 8.92 -8.59 1.78
C ARG A 95 7.45 -8.63 2.22
N ASP A 96 6.61 -9.31 1.45
CA ASP A 96 5.17 -9.48 1.76
C ASP A 96 4.92 -10.25 3.06
N ASN A 97 5.71 -11.30 3.33
CA ASN A 97 5.65 -12.04 4.58
C ASN A 97 5.99 -11.12 5.76
N TRP A 98 7.08 -10.37 5.62
CA TRP A 98 7.55 -9.46 6.66
C TRP A 98 6.55 -8.35 6.96
N ILE A 99 5.99 -7.72 5.92
CA ILE A 99 4.94 -6.71 6.06
C ILE A 99 3.72 -7.29 6.77
N ALA A 100 3.23 -8.47 6.36
CA ALA A 100 2.09 -9.12 7.00
C ALA A 100 2.38 -9.47 8.47
N LYS A 101 3.60 -9.92 8.80
CA LYS A 101 4.02 -10.20 10.16
C LYS A 101 4.02 -8.94 11.03
N ASN A 102 4.59 -7.84 10.54
CA ASN A 102 4.58 -6.56 11.27
C ASN A 102 3.16 -6.05 11.50
N ILE A 103 2.28 -6.14 10.49
CA ILE A 103 0.86 -5.81 10.65
C ILE A 103 0.20 -6.70 11.72
N SER A 104 0.47 -8.00 11.71
CA SER A 104 -0.04 -8.94 12.73
C SER A 104 0.39 -8.53 14.13
N THR A 105 1.68 -8.19 14.33
CA THR A 105 2.20 -7.76 15.63
C THR A 105 1.47 -6.53 16.16
N ILE A 106 1.15 -5.55 15.31
CA ILE A 106 0.36 -4.38 15.72
C ILE A 106 -1.02 -4.79 16.23
N PHE A 107 -1.68 -5.76 15.60
CA PHE A 107 -2.97 -6.27 16.06
C PHE A 107 -2.87 -7.12 17.32
N ASP A 108 -1.79 -7.86 17.50
CA ASP A 108 -1.53 -8.62 18.73
C ASP A 108 -1.35 -7.69 19.94
N GLU A 109 -0.68 -6.55 19.73
CA GLU A 109 -0.47 -5.52 20.76
C GLU A 109 -1.70 -4.62 20.97
N ASN A 110 -2.42 -4.32 19.88
CA ASN A 110 -3.61 -3.49 19.88
C ASN A 110 -4.72 -4.09 18.97
N PRO A 111 -5.59 -4.96 19.52
CA PRO A 111 -6.67 -5.58 18.75
C PRO A 111 -7.71 -4.60 18.20
N GLN A 112 -7.72 -3.35 18.68
CA GLN A 112 -8.61 -2.28 18.20
C GLN A 112 -7.94 -1.40 17.13
N ALA A 113 -6.72 -1.73 16.71
CA ALA A 113 -6.01 -0.98 15.68
C ALA A 113 -6.83 -0.91 14.38
N LYS A 114 -6.77 0.24 13.73
CA LYS A 114 -7.24 0.43 12.35
C LYS A 114 -6.05 0.95 11.57
N ILE A 115 -5.59 0.15 10.61
CA ILE A 115 -4.32 0.37 9.93
C ILE A 115 -4.59 0.69 8.46
N PHE A 116 -4.07 1.82 7.98
CA PHE A 116 -4.04 2.14 6.56
C PHE A 116 -2.61 1.98 6.03
N VAL A 117 -2.41 1.00 5.15
CA VAL A 117 -1.06 0.66 4.62
C VAL A 117 -0.86 1.27 3.24
N ILE A 118 0.28 1.91 3.01
CA ILE A 118 0.71 2.50 1.73
C ILE A 118 1.92 1.70 1.23
N VAL A 119 1.74 0.99 0.12
CA VAL A 119 2.77 0.13 -0.50
C VAL A 119 2.69 0.24 -2.03
N GLY A 120 3.67 -0.31 -2.73
CA GLY A 120 3.64 -0.54 -4.16
C GLY A 120 2.46 -1.43 -4.55
N SER A 121 1.87 -1.18 -5.71
CA SER A 121 0.62 -1.85 -6.12
C SER A 121 0.69 -3.38 -6.13
N LEU A 122 1.86 -3.96 -6.44
CA LEU A 122 2.04 -5.42 -6.47
C LEU A 122 1.84 -6.08 -5.11
N HIS A 123 2.22 -5.40 -4.02
CA HIS A 123 2.07 -5.88 -2.65
C HIS A 123 0.59 -6.01 -2.21
N THR A 124 -0.32 -5.30 -2.89
CA THR A 124 -1.75 -5.30 -2.54
C THR A 124 -2.59 -6.37 -3.21
N LEU A 125 -2.02 -7.10 -4.17
CA LEU A 125 -2.73 -8.16 -4.88
C LEU A 125 -3.19 -9.24 -3.89
N LYS A 126 -4.41 -9.73 -4.06
CA LYS A 126 -4.95 -10.78 -3.17
C LYS A 126 -4.41 -12.16 -3.54
N LYS A 127 -4.32 -12.40 -4.84
CA LYS A 127 -3.91 -13.66 -5.45
C LYS A 127 -3.49 -13.36 -6.88
N VAL A 128 -2.27 -13.73 -7.28
CA VAL A 128 -1.93 -13.86 -8.70
C VAL A 128 -1.11 -15.13 -8.93
N GLU A 129 -1.35 -15.76 -10.07
CA GLU A 129 -0.59 -16.91 -10.55
C GLU A 129 0.44 -16.44 -11.57
N TRP A 130 1.72 -16.66 -11.28
CA TRP A 130 2.83 -16.25 -12.15
C TRP A 130 3.08 -17.29 -13.24
N LEU A 131 3.36 -16.82 -14.46
CA LEU A 131 3.63 -17.67 -15.63
C LEU A 131 5.03 -18.28 -15.63
N THR A 132 6.00 -17.68 -14.94
CA THR A 132 7.43 -17.98 -15.11
C THR A 132 8.20 -18.34 -13.83
N THR A 133 7.53 -18.55 -12.69
CA THR A 133 8.23 -18.81 -11.41
C THR A 133 8.07 -20.27 -10.96
N PRO A 134 9.17 -21.00 -10.64
CA PRO A 134 9.07 -22.37 -10.15
C PRO A 134 8.63 -22.42 -8.66
N HIS A 135 7.62 -23.25 -8.41
CA HIS A 135 7.30 -24.00 -7.18
C HIS A 135 7.15 -23.35 -5.79
N ASN A 136 7.37 -22.06 -5.56
CA ASN A 136 6.93 -21.40 -4.33
C ASN A 136 6.09 -20.18 -4.66
N ALA A 137 4.77 -20.38 -4.68
CA ALA A 137 3.77 -19.33 -4.79
C ALA A 137 4.03 -18.30 -3.69
N ARG A 138 4.62 -17.16 -4.07
CA ARG A 138 4.83 -16.03 -3.17
C ARG A 138 3.45 -15.55 -2.72
N SER A 139 3.09 -15.80 -1.47
CA SER A 139 1.89 -15.23 -0.88
C SER A 139 2.07 -13.71 -0.78
N TYR A 140 1.03 -12.98 -1.13
CA TYR A 140 0.97 -11.52 -0.97
C TYR A 140 0.67 -11.19 0.49
N ILE A 141 0.78 -9.91 0.87
CA ILE A 141 0.42 -9.44 2.22
C ILE A 141 -0.94 -10.01 2.65
N ARG A 142 -1.94 -9.98 1.74
CA ARG A 142 -3.28 -10.51 2.01
C ARG A 142 -3.28 -11.99 2.34
N GLY A 143 -2.52 -12.80 1.60
CA GLY A 143 -2.45 -14.25 1.82
C GLY A 143 -1.90 -14.57 3.21
N TYR A 144 -0.77 -13.95 3.57
CA TYR A 144 -0.18 -14.14 4.89
C TYR A 144 -1.06 -13.61 6.03
N LEU A 145 -1.73 -12.46 5.85
CA LEU A 145 -2.66 -11.94 6.88
C LEU A 145 -3.85 -12.88 7.10
N SER A 146 -4.35 -13.55 6.06
CA SER A 146 -5.41 -14.55 6.23
C SER A 146 -4.96 -15.78 7.02
N GLU A 147 -3.65 -16.07 7.07
CA GLU A 147 -3.07 -17.13 7.89
C GLU A 147 -2.81 -16.65 9.33
N TYR A 148 -2.18 -15.48 9.50
CA TYR A 148 -1.78 -14.95 10.80
C TYR A 148 -2.96 -14.41 11.61
N GLN A 149 -3.91 -13.78 10.93
CA GLN A 149 -5.00 -13.03 11.53
C GLN A 149 -6.32 -13.28 10.78
N PRO A 150 -6.84 -14.52 10.76
CA PRO A 150 -7.96 -14.94 9.90
C PRO A 150 -9.29 -14.18 10.16
N HIS A 151 -9.39 -13.48 11.29
CA HIS A 151 -10.56 -12.71 11.68
C HIS A 151 -10.51 -11.25 11.22
N LEU A 152 -9.37 -10.77 10.69
CA LEU A 152 -9.23 -9.39 10.24
C LEU A 152 -10.00 -9.14 8.96
N LYS A 153 -10.74 -8.03 8.96
CA LYS A 153 -11.35 -7.45 7.77
C LYS A 153 -10.29 -6.65 7.02
N VAL A 154 -9.71 -7.26 6.00
CA VAL A 154 -8.71 -6.61 5.13
C VAL A 154 -9.38 -6.19 3.83
N CYS A 155 -9.00 -5.01 3.32
CA CYS A 155 -9.44 -4.49 2.02
C CYS A 155 -8.21 -4.12 1.15
N SER A 156 -8.06 -4.82 0.04
CA SER A 156 -7.01 -4.56 -0.96
C SER A 156 -7.49 -3.51 -1.96
N ILE A 157 -6.78 -2.38 -2.03
CA ILE A 157 -7.13 -1.26 -2.92
C ILE A 157 -5.99 -1.04 -3.90
N ALA A 158 -6.26 -1.10 -5.20
CA ALA A 158 -5.35 -0.61 -6.24
C ALA A 158 -5.64 0.86 -6.54
N ALA A 159 -4.60 1.67 -6.77
CA ALA A 159 -4.77 3.02 -7.29
C ALA A 159 -4.27 3.12 -8.74
N SER A 160 -5.11 3.67 -9.60
CA SER A 160 -4.78 4.06 -10.97
C SER A 160 -5.14 5.53 -11.14
N ILE A 161 -4.23 6.41 -10.70
CA ILE A 161 -4.33 7.87 -10.82
C ILE A 161 -3.32 8.32 -11.88
N ASP A 162 -3.77 9.11 -12.86
CA ASP A 162 -2.96 9.61 -13.99
C ASP A 162 -2.34 8.50 -14.85
N ASN A 163 -3.07 7.40 -15.09
CA ASN A 163 -2.65 6.37 -16.02
C ASN A 163 -3.37 6.57 -17.37
N PRO A 164 -2.76 7.27 -18.35
CA PRO A 164 -3.36 7.44 -19.66
C PRO A 164 -3.15 6.15 -20.46
N SER A 165 -3.82 5.06 -20.11
CA SER A 165 -3.98 3.97 -21.07
C SER A 165 -4.97 4.44 -22.14
N LYS A 166 -4.43 4.92 -23.26
CA LYS A 166 -5.18 4.90 -24.52
C LYS A 166 -5.67 3.44 -24.69
N GLN A 167 -6.98 3.23 -24.78
CA GLN A 167 -7.68 1.93 -24.87
C GLN A 167 -8.07 1.28 -23.54
N ALA A 168 -8.87 1.96 -22.72
CA ALA A 168 -9.99 1.28 -22.10
C ALA A 168 -11.26 1.85 -22.74
N ASP A 169 -11.96 1.02 -23.50
CA ASP A 169 -13.30 1.32 -24.07
C ASP A 169 -14.36 1.30 -22.95
N SER A 170 -14.02 1.77 -21.76
CA SER A 170 -14.92 1.88 -20.61
C SER A 170 -15.61 3.24 -20.64
N GLY A 171 -16.46 3.42 -21.66
CA GLY A 171 -17.43 4.51 -21.77
C GLY A 171 -18.45 4.60 -20.62
N LYS A 172 -18.18 3.98 -19.47
CA LYS A 172 -19.03 3.95 -18.27
C LYS A 172 -18.38 4.46 -16.99
N VAL A 173 -17.08 4.78 -16.92
CA VAL A 173 -16.46 5.24 -15.65
C VAL A 173 -15.71 6.58 -15.76
N ALA A 174 -15.19 6.97 -16.93
CA ALA A 174 -14.39 8.20 -17.06
C ALA A 174 -15.22 9.40 -17.55
N GLY A 175 -16.32 9.72 -16.88
CA GLY A 175 -17.02 10.97 -17.12
C GLY A 175 -16.31 12.14 -16.44
N LYS A 176 -15.32 12.78 -17.08
CA LYS A 176 -14.72 14.13 -16.77
C LYS A 176 -14.67 14.54 -15.29
N SER A 177 -14.47 13.63 -14.35
CA SER A 177 -14.43 13.93 -12.92
C SER A 177 -13.02 14.40 -12.60
N ARG A 178 -12.86 15.66 -12.18
CA ARG A 178 -11.58 16.16 -11.64
C ARG A 178 -11.31 15.67 -10.20
N LYS A 179 -11.99 14.62 -9.74
CA LYS A 179 -11.89 14.09 -8.38
C LYS A 179 -11.70 12.57 -8.43
N PRO A 180 -10.78 12.00 -7.64
CA PRO A 180 -10.62 10.55 -7.52
C PRO A 180 -11.92 9.91 -7.03
N VAL A 181 -12.27 8.77 -7.62
CA VAL A 181 -13.46 7.98 -7.25
C VAL A 181 -13.00 6.60 -6.80
N ALA A 182 -13.52 6.14 -5.66
CA ALA A 182 -13.36 4.76 -5.21
C ALA A 182 -14.50 3.92 -5.79
N VAL A 183 -14.15 2.80 -6.44
CA VAL A 183 -15.09 1.90 -7.09
C VAL A 183 -14.88 0.49 -6.55
N ASP A 184 -15.98 -0.18 -6.19
CA ASP A 184 -15.97 -1.59 -5.80
C ASP A 184 -15.56 -2.45 -7.00
N ALA A 185 -14.58 -3.33 -6.82
CA ALA A 185 -14.05 -4.15 -7.89
C ALA A 185 -15.05 -5.21 -8.38
N LYS A 186 -16.05 -5.60 -7.57
CA LYS A 186 -16.99 -6.68 -7.87
C LYS A 186 -17.70 -6.53 -9.22
N ASP A 187 -18.08 -5.29 -9.56
CA ASP A 187 -18.82 -4.98 -10.79
C ASP A 187 -17.92 -4.30 -11.85
N LEU A 188 -16.60 -4.31 -11.64
CA LEU A 188 -15.63 -3.69 -12.55
C LEU A 188 -15.02 -4.72 -13.50
N ASP A 189 -15.31 -4.52 -14.79
CA ASP A 189 -14.50 -5.06 -15.89
C ASP A 189 -13.48 -3.99 -16.32
N LEU A 190 -12.59 -3.62 -15.39
CA LEU A 190 -11.53 -2.65 -15.66
C LEU A 190 -10.27 -3.38 -16.06
N ASP A 191 -9.71 -3.02 -17.22
CA ASP A 191 -8.39 -3.47 -17.62
C ASP A 191 -7.31 -2.73 -16.81
N LEU A 192 -6.88 -3.33 -15.70
CA LEU A 192 -5.76 -2.82 -14.92
C LEU A 192 -4.47 -3.04 -15.71
N THR A 193 -4.02 -2.01 -16.43
CA THR A 193 -2.78 -2.05 -17.25
C THR A 193 -1.56 -2.51 -16.44
N LEU A 194 -1.54 -2.27 -15.12
CA LEU A 194 -0.52 -2.78 -14.20
C LEU A 194 -0.41 -4.32 -14.27
N LEU A 195 -1.52 -5.03 -14.37
CA LEU A 195 -1.56 -6.50 -14.46
C LEU A 195 -1.06 -7.01 -15.82
N LYS A 196 -1.22 -6.23 -16.90
CA LYS A 196 -0.81 -6.60 -18.27
C LYS A 196 0.71 -6.63 -18.49
N ILE A 197 1.46 -5.88 -17.69
CA ILE A 197 2.92 -5.78 -17.81
C ILE A 197 3.62 -6.91 -17.03
N LEU A 198 2.86 -7.61 -16.17
CA LEU A 198 3.38 -8.68 -15.34
C LEU A 198 3.23 -10.03 -16.07
N ALA A 199 4.21 -10.91 -15.88
CA ALA A 199 4.14 -12.30 -16.32
C ALA A 199 3.19 -13.10 -15.41
N ILE A 200 1.93 -12.68 -15.32
CA ILE A 200 0.87 -13.36 -14.56
C ILE A 200 -0.18 -13.89 -15.51
N LYS A 201 -0.87 -14.96 -15.10
CA LYS A 201 -2.08 -15.38 -15.79
C LYS A 201 -3.11 -14.25 -15.72
N PRO A 202 -3.88 -14.03 -16.80
CA PRO A 202 -5.02 -13.11 -16.77
C PRO A 202 -5.91 -13.41 -15.56
N ILE A 203 -6.25 -12.37 -14.82
CA ILE A 203 -7.06 -12.47 -13.61
C ILE A 203 -8.10 -11.34 -13.62
N PRO A 204 -9.38 -11.63 -13.29
CA PRO A 204 -10.39 -10.59 -13.14
C PRO A 204 -10.00 -9.57 -12.06
N THR A 205 -10.33 -8.30 -12.27
CA THR A 205 -9.98 -7.21 -11.33
C THR A 205 -10.50 -7.46 -9.90
N HIS A 206 -11.72 -8.00 -9.76
CA HIS A 206 -12.28 -8.35 -8.45
C HIS A 206 -11.57 -9.51 -7.74
N GLU A 207 -10.87 -10.38 -8.47
CA GLU A 207 -10.03 -11.42 -7.87
C GLU A 207 -8.65 -10.85 -7.47
N ALA A 208 -8.16 -9.85 -8.20
CA ALA A 208 -6.88 -9.19 -7.91
C ALA A 208 -6.96 -8.25 -6.70
N VAL A 209 -8.01 -7.43 -6.59
CA VAL A 209 -8.21 -6.43 -5.53
C VAL A 209 -9.69 -6.30 -5.13
N ASP A 210 -9.98 -5.65 -4.00
CA ASP A 210 -11.35 -5.42 -3.50
C ASP A 210 -11.94 -4.10 -4.01
N ALA A 211 -11.10 -3.08 -4.22
CA ALA A 211 -11.53 -1.80 -4.77
C ALA A 211 -10.44 -1.16 -5.63
N VAL A 212 -10.86 -0.24 -6.49
CA VAL A 212 -9.96 0.58 -7.30
C VAL A 212 -10.24 2.05 -7.07
N ILE A 213 -9.19 2.84 -6.85
CA ILE A 213 -9.28 4.30 -6.91
C ILE A 213 -8.85 4.71 -8.31
N VAL A 214 -9.78 5.31 -9.05
CA VAL A 214 -9.56 5.82 -10.40
C VAL A 214 -9.61 7.34 -10.43
N TYR A 215 -8.76 7.92 -11.27
CA TYR A 215 -8.74 9.34 -11.59
C TYR A 215 -8.43 9.52 -13.08
#